data_AF-S2Y5M6-F1
#
_entry.id   AF-S2Y5M6-F1
#
_cell.length_a   1.000
_cell.length_b   1.000
_cell.length_c   1.000
_cell.angle_alpha   90.00
_cell.angle_beta   90.00
_cell.angle_gamma   90.00
#
_symmetry.space_group_name_H-M   'P 1'
#
loop_
_entity.id
_entity.type
_entity.pdbx_description
1 polymer ?
#
loop_
_entity_poly.entity_id
_entity_poly.type
_entity_poly.pdbx_seq_one_letter_code
_entity_poly.pdbx_strand_id
1 'polypeptide(L)' 'MNYKVAVSYGTEGTSTQDVQNVSEIVYLNDAYYFYNELGEVIFIAPQNSVVFIKNY' A
#
# COMPACT_ATOMS: atom_id res chain seq x y z
N MET A 1 -0.27 6.75 -10.97
CA MET A 1 -0.29 7.65 -9.79
C MET A 1 0.80 7.25 -8.82
N ASN A 2 1.30 8.18 -8.00
CA ASN A 2 2.32 7.89 -6.99
C ASN A 2 1.71 8.01 -5.59
N TYR A 3 2.11 7.09 -4.70
CA TYR A 3 1.57 6.99 -3.36
C TYR A 3 2.68 6.87 -2.34
N LYS A 4 2.52 7.59 -1.23
CA LYS A 4 3.28 7.34 -0.02
C LYS A 4 2.41 6.50 0.91
N VAL A 5 2.90 5.31 1.22
CA VAL A 5 2.22 4.35 2.09
C VAL A 5 2.95 4.29 3.42
N ALA A 6 2.24 4.54 4.52
CA ALA A 6 2.75 4.29 5.86
C ALA A 6 2.02 3.10 6.46
N VAL A 7 2.79 2.15 7.00
CA VAL A 7 2.29 0.92 7.61
C VAL A 7 2.77 0.87 9.05
N SER A 8 1.86 0.75 9.99
CA SER A 8 2.18 0.57 11.41
C SER A 8 1.78 -0.81 11.91
N TYR A 9 2.73 -1.46 12.59
CA TYR A 9 2.58 -2.81 13.15
C TYR A 9 2.67 -2.71 14.67
N GLY A 10 1.53 -2.56 15.34
CA GLY A 10 1.47 -2.54 16.81
C GLY A 10 2.57 -1.69 17.47
N THR A 11 3.38 -2.31 18.34
CA THR A 11 4.49 -1.65 19.06
C THR A 11 5.79 -1.54 18.27
N GLU A 12 5.89 -2.14 17.07
CA GLU A 12 7.14 -2.23 16.30
C GLU A 12 7.44 -0.96 15.49
N GLY A 13 6.51 0.01 15.47
CA GLY A 13 6.70 1.32 14.86
C GLY A 13 5.94 1.50 13.55
N THR A 14 6.32 2.53 12.79
CA THR A 14 5.72 2.88 11.49
C THR A 14 6.80 2.82 10.41
N SER A 15 6.58 2.05 9.36
CA SER A 15 7.40 2.05 8.15
C SER A 15 6.72 2.87 7.07
N THR A 16 7.48 3.63 6.28
CA THR A 16 6.93 4.38 5.13
C THR A 16 7.62 3.97 3.85
N GLN A 17 6.85 3.78 2.79
CA GLN A 17 7.33 3.40 1.47
C GLN A 17 6.66 4.23 0.38
N ASP A 18 7.43 4.64 -0.62
CA ASP A 18 6.91 5.27 -1.83
C ASP A 18 6.61 4.17 -2.87
N VAL A 19 5.39 4.18 -3.41
CA VAL A 19 4.88 3.24 -4.41
C VAL A 19 4.50 4.03 -5.66
N GLN A 20 5.22 3.78 -6.75
CA GLN A 20 5.10 4.54 -7.99
C GLN A 20 4.30 3.77 -9.05
N ASN A 21 3.80 4.49 -10.06
CA ASN A 21 3.13 3.89 -11.24
C ASN A 21 1.88 3.04 -10.90
N VAL A 22 1.15 3.43 -9.85
CA VAL A 22 -0.08 2.76 -9.41
C VAL A 22 -1.24 3.20 -10.30
N SER A 23 -1.93 2.26 -10.93
CA SER A 23 -3.16 2.45 -11.70
C SER A 23 -4.40 2.26 -10.81
N GLU A 24 -4.37 1.24 -9.94
CA GLU A 24 -5.51 0.79 -9.16
C GLU A 24 -5.08 0.37 -7.74
N ILE A 25 -5.94 0.62 -6.75
CA ILE A 25 -5.79 0.12 -5.38
C ILE A 25 -7.04 -0.68 -5.04
N VAL A 26 -6.87 -1.94 -4.64
CA VAL A 26 -7.95 -2.85 -4.25
C VAL A 26 -7.80 -3.28 -2.80
N TYR A 27 -8.88 -3.27 -2.03
CA TYR A 27 -8.92 -3.88 -0.70
C TYR A 27 -9.54 -5.28 -0.79
N LEU A 28 -8.76 -6.31 -0.45
CA LEU A 28 -9.17 -7.71 -0.50
C LEU A 28 -8.48 -8.48 0.63
N ASN A 29 -9.16 -9.44 1.26
CA ASN A 29 -8.58 -10.30 2.31
C ASN A 29 -7.81 -9.51 3.39
N ASP A 30 -8.39 -8.41 3.86
CA ASP A 30 -7.84 -7.50 4.87
C ASP A 30 -6.45 -6.91 4.56
N ALA A 31 -6.17 -6.72 3.26
CA ALA A 31 -4.96 -6.08 2.76
C ALA A 31 -5.26 -5.14 1.58
N TYR A 32 -4.40 -4.13 1.40
CA TYR A 32 -4.44 -3.26 0.22
C TYR A 32 -3.45 -3.75 -0.83
N TYR A 33 -3.93 -3.94 -2.05
CA TYR A 33 -3.16 -4.33 -3.22
C TYR A 33 -3.05 -3.15 -4.17
N PHE A 34 -1.85 -2.85 -4.63
CA PHE A 34 -1.55 -1.77 -5.56
C PHE A 34 -1.12 -2.38 -6.88
N TYR A 35 -1.84 -2.04 -7.94
CA TYR A 35 -1.62 -2.56 -9.28
C TYR A 35 -1.01 -1.50 -10.19
N ASN A 36 -0.20 -1.93 -11.17
CA ASN A 36 0.23 -1.08 -12.28
C ASN A 36 -0.75 -1.13 -13.47
N GLU A 37 -0.51 -0.36 -14.52
CA GLU A 37 -1.38 -0.32 -15.72
C GLU A 37 -1.44 -1.66 -16.48
N LEU A 38 -0.51 -2.58 -16.22
CA LEU A 38 -0.50 -3.93 -16.79
C LEU A 38 -1.30 -4.94 -15.96
N GLY A 39 -1.87 -4.51 -14.82
CA GLY A 39 -2.60 -5.39 -13.89
C GLY A 39 -1.68 -6.22 -12.98
N GLU A 40 -0.40 -5.88 -12.89
CA GLU A 40 0.55 -6.56 -12.00
C GLU A 40 0.54 -5.92 -10.61
N VAL A 41 0.59 -6.75 -9.57
CA VAL A 41 0.72 -6.27 -8.19
C VAL A 41 2.14 -5.77 -7.97
N ILE A 42 2.28 -4.49 -7.64
CA ILE A 42 3.59 -3.84 -7.39
C ILE A 42 3.85 -3.55 -5.92
N PHE A 43 2.80 -3.55 -5.08
CA PHE A 43 2.91 -3.45 -3.64
C PHE A 43 1.70 -4.08 -2.95
N ILE A 44 1.95 -4.70 -1.80
CA ILE A 44 0.92 -5.28 -0.93
C ILE A 44 1.13 -4.72 0.48
N ALA A 45 0.12 -4.02 0.98
CA ALA A 45 0.11 -3.62 2.39
C ALA A 45 -0.14 -4.87 3.24
N PRO A 46 0.66 -5.12 4.28
CA PRO A 46 0.49 -6.29 5.14
C PRO A 46 -0.85 -6.33 5.84
N GLN A 47 -1.35 -7.55 6.06
CA GLN A 47 -2.52 -7.80 6.90
C GLN A 47 -2.25 -7.39 8.35
N ASN A 48 -3.32 -7.08 9.11
CA ASN A 48 -3.25 -6.70 10.52
C ASN A 48 -2.38 -5.47 10.81
N SER A 49 -2.37 -4.50 9.89
CA SER A 49 -1.64 -3.25 10.05
C SER A 49 -2.56 -2.04 9.89
N VAL A 50 -2.16 -0.92 10.49
CA VAL A 50 -2.79 0.37 10.19
C VAL A 50 -2.08 0.95 8.98
N VAL A 51 -2.83 1.18 7.90
CA VAL A 51 -2.29 1.64 6.61
C VAL A 51 -2.78 3.06 6.33
N PHE A 52 -1.86 4.00 6.13
CA PHE A 52 -2.14 5.34 5.63
C PHE A 52 -1.65 5.46 4.19
N ILE A 53 -2.51 5.92 3.30
CA ILE A 53 -2.22 6.03 1.87
C ILE A 53 -2.42 7.49 1.46
N LYS A 54 -1.37 8.12 0.93
CA LYS A 54 -1.42 9.50 0.43
C LYS A 54 -0.93 9.56 -1.00
N ASN A 55 -1.78 10.02 -1.91
CA ASN A 55 -1.40 10.35 -3.29
C ASN A 55 -0.58 11.66 -3.31
N TYR A 56 0.44 11.75 -4.16
CA TYR A 56 1.25 12.95 -4.35
C TYR A 56 1.73 13.13 -5.79
#